data_AF-W2ZCX8-F1
#
_entry.id   AF-W2ZCX8-F1
#
_cell.length_a   1.000
_cell.length_b   1.000
_cell.length_c   1.000
_cell.angle_alpha   90.00
_cell.angle_beta   90.00
_cell.angle_gamma   90.00
#
_symmetry.space_group_name_H-M   'P 1'
#
loop_
_entity.id
_entity.type
_entity.pdbx_description
1 polymer ?
#
loop_
_entity_poly.entity_id
_entity_poly.type
_entity_poly.pdbx_seq_one_letter_code
_entity_poly.pdbx_strand_id
1 'polypeptide(L)'
;MPRISNRERLRREITTSLALSEPPLIKLGASARTRLQEASDDDDETDMLLELLYVVETSRYTIPRNRRDLRSSQVPHYLYDLPSDKFLSNFRVSRPAFFAIVGLLQTNSVFESPVSKMKKAPVEVHLMVAIKYFGCYGNGASRDSLDAFF
;
A
#
# COMPACT_ATOMS: atom_id res chain seq x y z
N MET A 1 14.64 -15.79 -18.87
CA MET A 1 13.20 -16.13 -18.75
C MET A 1 12.53 -15.11 -17.84
N PRO A 2 11.39 -14.50 -18.24
CA PRO A 2 10.66 -13.56 -17.38
C PRO A 2 10.12 -14.27 -16.14
N ARG A 3 10.31 -13.69 -14.95
CA ARG A 3 9.74 -14.21 -13.70
C ARG A 3 8.25 -13.93 -13.67
N ILE A 4 7.44 -14.98 -13.65
CA ILE A 4 5.98 -14.89 -13.51
C ILE A 4 5.67 -14.45 -12.06
N SER A 5 4.75 -13.51 -11.89
CA SER A 5 4.33 -13.07 -10.55
C SER A 5 3.50 -14.15 -9.86
N ASN A 6 3.54 -14.22 -8.52
CA ASN A 6 2.74 -15.18 -7.76
C ASN A 6 1.24 -15.07 -8.07
N ARG A 7 0.73 -13.86 -8.33
CA ARG A 7 -0.64 -13.62 -8.75
C ARG A 7 -0.96 -14.27 -10.09
N GLU A 8 -0.09 -14.08 -11.07
CA GLU A 8 -0.29 -14.65 -12.40
C GLU A 8 -0.16 -16.18 -12.39
N ARG A 9 0.72 -16.73 -11.54
CA ARG A 9 0.79 -18.18 -11.32
C ARG A 9 -0.50 -18.73 -10.72
N LEU A 10 -0.99 -18.10 -9.66
CA LEU A 10 -2.18 -18.54 -8.93
C LEU A 10 -3.46 -18.39 -9.78
N ARG A 11 -3.56 -17.32 -10.58
CA ARG A 11 -4.63 -17.15 -11.56
C ARG A 11 -4.65 -18.31 -12.56
N ARG A 12 -3.50 -18.67 -13.15
CA ARG A 12 -3.41 -19.78 -14.13
C ARG A 12 -3.79 -21.12 -13.51
N GLU A 13 -3.38 -21.35 -12.27
CA GLU A 13 -3.70 -22.57 -11.52
C GLU A 13 -5.22 -22.70 -11.33
N ILE A 14 -5.89 -21.66 -10.85
CA ILE A 14 -7.35 -21.64 -10.68
C ILE A 14 -8.08 -21.83 -12.01
N THR A 15 -7.65 -21.13 -13.07
CA THR A 15 -8.27 -21.27 -14.41
C THR A 15 -8.07 -22.66 -14.99
N THR A 16 -6.94 -23.31 -14.70
CA THR A 16 -6.67 -24.68 -15.16
C THR A 16 -7.55 -25.68 -14.41
N SER A 17 -7.73 -25.51 -13.09
CA SER A 17 -8.64 -26.36 -12.31
C SER A 17 -10.10 -26.22 -12.76
N LEU A 18 -10.57 -25.00 -13.04
CA LEU A 18 -11.91 -24.76 -13.59
C LEU A 18 -12.11 -25.40 -14.97
N ALA A 19 -11.08 -25.40 -15.81
CA ALA A 19 -11.14 -26.04 -17.13
C ALA A 19 -11.12 -27.59 -17.06
N LEU A 20 -10.67 -28.16 -15.93
CA LEU A 20 -10.67 -29.61 -15.68
C LEU A 20 -11.95 -30.07 -14.98
N SER A 21 -12.64 -29.20 -14.24
CA SER A 21 -13.93 -29.48 -13.61
C SER A 21 -15.10 -29.40 -14.60
N GLU A 22 -14.98 -28.64 -15.69
CA GLU A 22 -15.93 -28.75 -16.80
C GLU A 22 -15.69 -30.05 -17.60
N PRO A 23 -16.66 -30.98 -17.71
CA PRO A 23 -16.52 -32.08 -18.65
C PRO A 23 -16.46 -31.51 -20.07
N PRO A 24 -15.52 -31.96 -20.94
CA PRO A 24 -15.46 -31.50 -22.31
C PRO A 24 -16.77 -31.85 -23.00
N LEU A 25 -17.59 -30.84 -23.32
CA LEU A 25 -18.81 -30.97 -24.12
C LEU A 25 -18.46 -31.22 -25.59
N ILE A 26 -17.72 -32.29 -25.88
CA ILE A 26 -17.51 -32.78 -27.24
C ILE A 26 -17.82 -34.29 -27.24
N LYS A 27 -19.05 -34.58 -27.66
CA LYS A 27 -19.64 -35.89 -28.03
C LYS A 27 -20.16 -36.78 -26.90
N LEU A 28 -21.29 -36.39 -26.31
CA LEU A 28 -22.34 -37.37 -26.03
C LEU A 28 -23.64 -36.92 -26.68
N GLY A 29 -24.15 -37.75 -27.59
CA GLY A 29 -25.46 -37.58 -28.19
C GLY A 29 -26.54 -37.48 -27.12
N ALA A 30 -27.67 -36.86 -27.49
CA ALA A 30 -28.78 -36.44 -26.64
C ALA A 30 -29.40 -37.50 -25.69
N SER A 31 -28.92 -38.75 -25.68
CA SER A 31 -29.47 -39.85 -24.89
C SER A 31 -28.88 -40.00 -23.47
N ALA A 32 -27.84 -39.26 -23.11
CA ALA A 32 -27.26 -39.31 -21.75
C ALA A 32 -27.88 -38.29 -20.77
N ARG A 33 -28.84 -37.48 -21.23
CA ARG A 33 -29.44 -36.39 -20.42
C ARG A 33 -30.39 -36.86 -19.31
N THR A 34 -30.68 -38.15 -19.20
CA THR A 34 -31.77 -38.63 -18.33
C THR A 34 -31.34 -39.47 -17.14
N ARG A 35 -30.04 -39.59 -16.81
CA ARG A 35 -29.60 -40.56 -15.77
C ARG A 35 -28.49 -40.15 -14.81
N LEU A 36 -28.09 -38.89 -14.70
CA LEU A 36 -27.24 -38.46 -13.58
C LEU A 36 -27.74 -37.13 -13.05
N GLN A 37 -28.84 -37.22 -12.31
CA GLN A 37 -29.16 -36.29 -11.23
C GLN A 37 -28.65 -36.93 -9.94
N GLU A 38 -27.35 -37.19 -9.90
CA GLU A 38 -26.63 -37.32 -8.64
C GLU A 38 -26.09 -35.92 -8.40
N ALA A 39 -26.60 -35.24 -7.37
CA ALA A 39 -26.03 -33.97 -6.93
C ALA A 39 -24.56 -34.26 -6.59
N SER A 40 -23.68 -33.80 -7.47
CA SER A 40 -22.24 -34.01 -7.34
C SER A 40 -21.71 -33.02 -6.32
N ASP A 41 -20.86 -33.49 -5.40
CA ASP A 41 -20.04 -32.64 -4.51
C ASP A 41 -19.16 -31.63 -5.31
N ASP A 42 -19.10 -31.74 -6.65
CA ASP A 42 -18.35 -30.85 -7.55
C ASP A 42 -18.92 -29.42 -7.64
N ASP A 43 -20.23 -29.22 -7.41
CA ASP A 43 -20.84 -27.88 -7.51
C ASP A 43 -20.24 -26.93 -6.44
N ASP A 44 -20.00 -27.44 -5.23
CA ASP A 44 -19.40 -26.67 -4.13
C ASP A 44 -17.91 -26.33 -4.39
N GLU A 45 -17.16 -27.22 -5.04
CA GLU A 45 -15.74 -27.00 -5.37
C GLU A 45 -15.57 -25.97 -6.50
N THR A 46 -16.44 -26.03 -7.51
CA THR A 46 -16.43 -25.06 -8.62
C THR A 46 -16.81 -23.65 -8.15
N ASP A 47 -17.83 -23.53 -7.29
CA ASP A 47 -18.22 -22.26 -6.68
C ASP A 47 -17.07 -21.65 -5.83
N MET A 48 -16.35 -22.48 -5.08
CA MET A 48 -15.18 -22.05 -4.30
C MET A 48 -14.03 -21.55 -5.18
N LEU A 49 -13.77 -22.20 -6.32
CA LEU A 49 -12.76 -21.77 -7.29
C LEU A 49 -13.13 -20.45 -7.97
N LEU A 50 -14.41 -20.24 -8.28
CA LEU A 50 -14.92 -18.98 -8.84
C LEU A 50 -14.80 -17.83 -7.84
N GLU A 51 -15.12 -18.07 -6.56
CA GLU A 51 -14.95 -17.08 -5.49
C GLU A 51 -13.47 -16.71 -5.32
N LEU A 52 -12.58 -17.70 -5.32
CA LEU A 52 -11.14 -17.47 -5.23
C LEU A 52 -10.61 -16.70 -6.45
N LEU A 53 -11.08 -17.01 -7.66
CA LEU A 53 -10.73 -16.27 -8.87
C LEU A 53 -11.16 -14.81 -8.77
N TYR A 54 -12.39 -14.55 -8.31
CA TYR A 54 -12.91 -13.21 -8.10
C TYR A 54 -12.05 -12.40 -7.11
N VAL A 55 -11.64 -13.01 -6.00
CA VAL A 55 -10.72 -12.37 -5.03
C VAL A 55 -9.37 -12.04 -5.67
N VAL A 56 -8.81 -12.94 -6.49
CA VAL A 56 -7.51 -12.74 -7.16
C VAL A 56 -7.59 -11.66 -8.23
N GLU A 57 -8.70 -11.59 -8.97
CA GLU A 57 -8.92 -10.59 -10.01
C GLU A 57 -9.12 -9.18 -9.42
N THR A 58 -9.89 -9.08 -8.34
CA THR A 58 -10.19 -7.81 -7.66
C THR A 58 -9.07 -7.32 -6.74
N SER A 59 -8.21 -8.22 -6.26
CA SER A 59 -7.06 -7.87 -5.41
C SER A 59 -5.80 -7.54 -6.22
N ARG A 60 -5.09 -6.49 -5.78
CA ARG A 60 -3.78 -6.12 -6.34
C ARG A 60 -2.65 -7.04 -5.87
N TYR A 61 -2.81 -7.64 -4.70
CA TYR A 61 -1.79 -8.48 -4.07
C TYR A 61 -2.45 -9.74 -3.51
N THR A 62 -1.83 -10.90 -3.73
CA THR A 62 -2.31 -12.21 -3.23
C THR A 62 -1.93 -12.49 -1.77
N ILE A 63 -1.17 -11.59 -1.15
CA ILE A 63 -0.69 -11.72 0.23
C ILE A 63 -1.20 -10.50 1.01
N PRO A 64 -1.78 -10.70 2.22
CA PRO A 64 -2.12 -9.60 3.10
C PRO A 64 -0.90 -8.71 3.33
N ARG A 65 -1.09 -7.39 3.22
CA ARG A 65 -0.04 -6.44 3.57
C ARG A 65 0.13 -6.43 5.09
N ASN A 66 1.20 -7.05 5.58
CA ASN A 66 1.65 -6.85 6.95
C ASN A 66 2.12 -5.40 7.10
N ARG A 67 1.24 -4.56 7.67
CA ARG A 67 1.63 -3.22 8.10
C ARG A 67 2.56 -3.41 9.29
N ARG A 68 3.84 -3.08 9.12
CA ARG A 68 4.73 -2.96 10.27
C ARG A 68 4.22 -1.82 11.13
N ASP A 69 4.25 -2.01 12.44
CA ASP A 69 3.98 -0.92 13.36
C ASP A 69 4.94 0.23 13.04
N LEU A 70 4.36 1.40 12.79
CA LEU A 70 5.16 2.60 12.59
C LEU A 70 5.79 2.95 13.94
N ARG A 71 7.10 3.26 13.92
CA ARG A 71 7.77 3.82 15.08
C ARG A 71 7.01 5.06 15.54
N SER A 72 6.93 5.28 16.86
CA SER A 72 6.34 6.50 17.41
C SER A 72 7.03 7.73 16.80
N SER A 73 6.24 8.62 16.20
CA SER A 73 6.78 9.81 15.55
C SER A 73 7.56 10.66 16.55
N GLN A 74 8.78 11.05 16.17
CA GLN A 74 9.62 11.96 16.95
C GLN A 74 9.26 13.44 16.70
N VAL A 75 8.32 13.70 15.79
CA VAL A 75 7.93 15.06 15.37
C VAL A 75 7.55 15.96 16.55
N PRO A 76 6.71 15.54 17.52
CA PRO A 76 6.36 16.39 18.66
C PRO A 76 7.58 16.83 19.47
N HIS A 77 8.53 15.91 19.68
CA HIS A 77 9.76 16.19 20.39
C HIS A 77 10.59 17.27 19.68
N TYR A 78 10.78 17.16 18.37
CA TYR A 78 11.51 18.17 17.60
C TYR A 78 10.78 19.51 17.56
N LEU A 79 9.45 19.51 17.41
CA LEU A 79 8.67 20.74 17.29
C LEU A 79 8.58 21.50 18.60
N TYR A 80 8.39 20.83 19.73
CA TYR A 80 8.00 21.48 20.99
C TYR A 80 9.02 21.32 22.10
N ASP A 81 9.64 20.14 22.23
CA ASP A 81 10.47 19.83 23.40
C ASP A 81 11.96 20.16 23.20
N LEU A 82 12.41 20.26 21.95
CA LEU A 82 13.82 20.47 21.65
C LEU A 82 14.27 21.88 22.09
N PRO A 83 15.43 22.04 22.75
CA PRO A 83 15.96 23.36 23.08
C PRO A 83 16.13 24.24 21.83
N SER A 84 15.89 25.55 21.94
CA SER A 84 15.91 26.48 20.80
C SER A 84 17.23 26.43 20.00
N ASP A 85 18.37 26.33 20.67
CA ASP A 85 19.67 26.24 20.01
C ASP A 85 19.84 24.94 19.22
N LYS A 86 19.31 23.83 19.77
CA LYS A 86 19.30 22.53 19.11
C LYS A 86 18.33 22.51 17.94
N PHE A 87 17.18 23.19 18.06
CA PHE A 87 16.25 23.38 16.95
C PHE A 87 16.90 24.17 15.83
N LEU A 88 17.51 25.31 16.15
CA LEU A 88 18.21 26.15 15.20
C LEU A 88 19.37 25.40 14.52
N SER A 89 20.12 24.59 15.25
CA SER A 89 21.19 23.76 14.68
C SER A 89 20.66 22.70 13.71
N ASN A 90 19.50 22.08 14.02
CA ASN A 90 18.92 21.04 13.18
C ASN A 90 18.23 21.59 11.93
N PHE A 91 17.50 22.70 12.08
CA PHE A 91 16.60 23.25 11.06
C PHE A 91 17.05 24.60 10.50
N ARG A 92 18.16 25.18 10.97
CA ARG A 92 18.74 26.44 10.44
C ARG A 92 17.80 27.65 10.47
N VAL A 93 16.67 27.53 11.15
CA VAL A 93 15.68 28.59 11.38
C VAL A 93 15.26 28.55 12.84
N SER A 94 14.91 29.71 13.39
CA SER A 94 14.34 29.75 14.73
C SER A 94 12.95 29.12 14.73
N ARG A 95 12.53 28.55 15.86
CA ARG A 95 11.19 27.95 15.99
C ARG A 95 10.05 28.95 15.67
N PRO A 96 10.09 30.22 16.11
CA PRO A 96 9.09 31.20 15.69
C PRO A 96 9.06 31.44 14.17
N ALA A 97 10.22 31.56 13.53
CA ALA A 97 10.30 31.74 12.08
C ALA A 97 9.79 30.50 11.33
N PHE A 98 10.09 29.30 11.84
CA PHE A 98 9.57 28.04 11.31
C PHE A 98 8.03 28.04 11.30
N PHE A 99 7.39 28.34 12.43
CA PHE A 99 5.92 28.37 12.50
C PHE A 99 5.30 29.51 11.68
N ALA A 100 5.99 30.64 11.51
CA ALA A 100 5.55 31.69 10.59
C ALA A 100 5.50 31.18 9.14
N ILE A 101 6.52 30.42 8.70
CA ILE A 101 6.54 29.79 7.37
C ILE A 101 5.44 28.73 7.25
N VAL A 102 5.23 27.92 8.28
CA VAL A 102 4.12 26.95 8.32
C VAL A 102 2.78 27.65 8.09
N GLY A 103 2.51 28.76 8.78
CA GLY A 103 1.28 29.53 8.61
C GLY A 103 1.08 30.03 7.17
N LEU A 104 2.16 30.41 6.48
CA LEU A 104 2.11 30.80 5.06
C LEU A 104 1.82 29.62 4.13
N LEU A 105 2.30 28.42 4.47
CA LEU A 105 2.15 27.22 3.66
C LEU A 105 0.81 26.50 3.88
N GLN A 106 0.24 26.59 5.08
CA GLN A 106 -1.01 25.91 5.44
C GLN A 106 -2.21 26.29 4.57
N THR A 107 -2.20 27.47 3.95
CA THR A 107 -3.27 27.94 3.05
C THR A 107 -3.16 27.40 1.63
N ASN A 108 -2.08 26.65 1.31
CA ASN A 108 -1.84 26.17 -0.05
C ASN A 108 -2.47 24.79 -0.28
N SER A 109 -3.24 24.68 -1.36
CA SER A 109 -3.95 23.45 -1.76
C SER A 109 -3.06 22.23 -1.96
N VAL A 110 -1.76 22.42 -2.21
CA VAL A 110 -0.78 21.32 -2.30
C VAL A 110 -0.68 20.53 -0.99
N PHE A 111 -0.95 21.14 0.16
CA PHE A 111 -0.90 20.48 1.46
C PHE A 111 -2.26 19.92 1.91
N GLU A 112 -3.34 20.21 1.20
CA GLU A 112 -4.66 19.66 1.49
C GLU A 112 -4.69 18.15 1.25
N SER A 113 -5.27 17.41 2.21
CA SER A 113 -5.45 15.96 2.09
C SER A 113 -6.66 15.66 1.20
N PRO A 114 -6.54 14.80 0.17
CA PRO A 114 -7.68 14.38 -0.63
C PRO A 114 -8.65 13.54 0.19
N VAL A 115 -9.95 13.71 -0.04
CA VAL A 115 -11.03 13.02 0.69
C VAL A 115 -10.94 11.49 0.59
N SER A 116 -10.38 10.92 -0.49
CA SER A 116 -10.36 9.46 -0.74
C SER A 116 -9.00 8.78 -0.51
N LYS A 117 -7.95 9.51 -0.11
CA LYS A 117 -6.60 8.96 0.07
C LYS A 117 -6.16 9.03 1.53
N MET A 118 -5.09 8.31 1.85
CA MET A 118 -4.40 8.44 3.15
C MET A 118 -4.15 9.93 3.45
N LYS A 119 -4.44 10.36 4.67
CA LYS A 119 -4.15 11.73 5.13
C LYS A 119 -2.68 12.05 4.85
N LYS A 120 -2.43 13.20 4.23
CA LYS A 120 -1.08 13.74 4.11
C LYS A 120 -0.53 14.05 5.50
N ALA A 121 0.77 13.99 5.64
CA ALA A 121 1.43 14.49 6.83
C ALA A 121 1.17 16.01 6.96
N PRO A 122 1.17 16.55 8.18
CA PRO A 122 0.93 17.96 8.39
C PRO A 122 2.09 18.81 7.84
N VAL A 123 1.82 20.09 7.57
CA VAL A 123 2.73 21.01 6.87
C VAL A 123 4.07 21.13 7.59
N GLU A 124 4.04 21.11 8.92
CA GLU A 124 5.20 21.13 9.80
C GLU A 124 6.18 20.00 9.44
N VAL A 125 5.67 18.78 9.23
CA VAL A 125 6.51 17.62 8.89
C VAL A 125 7.13 17.79 7.51
N HIS A 126 6.34 18.26 6.54
CA HIS A 126 6.84 18.51 5.19
C HIS A 126 7.96 19.55 5.20
N LEU A 127 7.78 20.65 5.94
CA LEU A 127 8.76 21.71 6.06
C LEU A 127 10.02 21.25 6.80
N MET A 128 9.87 20.49 7.90
CA MET A 128 11.01 19.94 8.64
C MET A 128 11.88 19.04 7.76
N VAL A 129 11.27 18.13 7.01
CA VAL A 129 11.99 17.25 6.08
C VAL A 129 12.71 18.07 5.02
N ALA A 130 12.01 19.04 4.40
CA ALA A 130 12.58 19.88 3.35
C ALA A 130 13.79 20.69 3.84
N ILE A 131 13.64 21.39 4.97
CA ILE A 131 14.71 22.20 5.56
C ILE A 131 15.91 21.33 5.98
N LYS A 132 15.65 20.17 6.61
CA LYS A 132 16.70 19.23 7.00
C LYS A 132 17.46 18.74 5.77
N TYR A 133 16.73 18.34 4.73
CA TYR A 133 17.28 17.90 3.46
C TYR A 133 18.14 18.99 2.80
N PHE A 134 17.63 20.22 2.66
CA PHE A 134 18.34 21.31 1.98
C PHE A 134 19.64 21.72 2.63
N GLY A 135 19.77 21.58 3.94
CA GLY A 135 21.03 21.87 4.58
C GLY A 135 21.89 20.63 4.89
N CYS A 136 21.46 19.43 4.53
CA CYS A 136 22.36 18.28 4.54
C CYS A 136 23.22 18.27 3.27
N TYR A 137 24.48 17.83 3.38
CA TYR A 137 25.37 17.64 2.24
C TYR A 137 25.66 16.14 2.02
N GLY A 138 25.71 15.74 0.75
CA GLY A 138 26.01 14.35 0.36
C GLY A 138 25.07 13.33 1.01
N ASN A 139 25.65 12.31 1.64
CA ASN A 139 24.89 11.22 2.27
C ASN A 139 24.04 11.63 3.48
N GLY A 140 24.25 12.83 4.03
CA GLY A 140 23.38 13.36 5.10
C GLY A 140 21.94 13.63 4.63
N ALA A 141 21.72 13.72 3.32
CA ALA A 141 20.40 13.87 2.70
C ALA A 141 19.80 12.52 2.25
N SER A 142 20.47 11.40 2.56
CA SER A 142 20.00 10.05 2.21
C SER A 142 18.73 9.69 2.98
N ARG A 143 17.96 8.75 2.41
CA ARG A 143 16.74 8.24 3.05
C ARG A 143 17.01 7.71 4.45
N ASP A 144 18.04 6.88 4.60
CA ASP A 144 18.35 6.23 5.88
C ASP A 144 18.78 7.25 6.94
N SER A 145 19.47 8.32 6.53
CA SER A 145 19.81 9.42 7.44
C SER A 145 18.59 10.23 7.88
N LEU A 146 17.56 10.37 7.04
CA LEU A 146 16.33 11.09 7.38
C LEU A 146 15.32 10.21 8.15
N ASP A 147 15.29 8.91 7.88
CA ASP A 147 14.48 7.90 8.58
C ASP A 147 14.85 7.80 10.06
N ALA A 148 16.09 8.15 10.41
CA ALA A 148 16.49 8.27 11.81
C ALA A 148 15.77 9.42 12.56
N PHE A 149 15.27 10.44 11.84
CA PHE A 149 14.65 11.64 12.40
C PHE A 149 13.11 11.62 12.33
N PHE A 150 12.51 10.98 11.32
CA PHE A 150 11.09 11.13 10.99
C PHE A 150 10.32 9.81 10.98
#